data_AF-A0A535AT01-F1
#
_entry.id   AF-A0A535AT01-F1
#
_cell.length_a   1.000
_cell.length_b   1.000
_cell.length_c   1.000
_cell.angle_alpha   90.00
_cell.angle_beta   90.00
_cell.angle_gamma   90.00
#
_symmetry.space_group_name_H-M   'P 1'
#
loop_
_entity.id
_entity.type
_entity.pdbx_description
1 polymer ?
#
loop_
_entity_poly.entity_id
_entity_poly.type
_entity_poly.pdbx_seq_one_letter_code
_entity_poly.pdbx_strand_id
1 'polypeptide(L)' 'MLLGIGEPLVGRLLMIDALTDEFRTLRLKRDPKCPVCGEGAHFKDFVDYEVSTAIPTPA' A
#
# COMPACT_ATOMS: atom_id res chain seq x y z
N MET A 1 -4.86 -5.84 -16.51
CA MET A 1 -4.17 -4.63 -17.00
C MET A 1 -5.00 -4.09 -18.15
N LEU A 2 -5.36 -2.81 -18.15
CA LEU A 2 -6.39 -2.29 -19.07
C LEU A 2 -5.97 -2.34 -20.55
N LEU A 3 -4.68 -2.14 -20.85
CA LEU A 3 -4.16 -2.06 -22.22
C LEU A 3 -3.23 -3.22 -22.62
N GLY A 4 -2.88 -4.12 -21.70
CA GLY A 4 -1.94 -5.22 -22.01
C GLY A 4 -0.48 -4.78 -22.26
N ILE A 5 -0.13 -3.53 -21.98
CA ILE A 5 1.22 -2.97 -22.17
C ILE A 5 1.96 -2.79 -20.83
N GLY A 6 3.26 -3.15 -20.80
CA GLY A 6 4.18 -2.92 -19.67
C GLY A 6 4.13 -4.00 -18.59
N GLU A 7 4.85 -3.76 -17.49
CA GLU A 7 4.90 -4.67 -16.32
C GLU A 7 4.28 -4.00 -15.10
N PRO A 8 3.26 -4.60 -14.45
CA PRO A 8 2.60 -3.99 -13.31
C PRO A 8 3.43 -4.10 -12.03
N LEU A 9 3.26 -3.16 -11.09
CA LEU A 9 3.91 -3.16 -9.77
C LEU A 9 3.27 -4.15 -8.77
N VAL A 10 2.62 -5.21 -9.24
CA VAL A 10 1.99 -6.22 -8.36
C VAL A 10 3.03 -6.82 -7.41
N GLY A 11 2.71 -6.87 -6.11
CA GLY A 11 3.60 -7.40 -5.08
C GLY A 11 4.84 -6.54 -4.80
N ARG A 12 4.87 -5.30 -5.29
CA ARG A 12 5.99 -4.37 -5.12
C ARG A 12 5.50 -3.03 -4.59
N LEU A 13 6.29 -2.43 -3.72
CA LEU A 13 6.09 -1.06 -3.25
C LEU A 13 7.18 -0.19 -3.86
N LEU A 14 6.77 0.81 -4.65
CA LEU A 14 7.65 1.85 -5.15
C LEU A 14 7.77 2.94 -4.09
N MET A 15 9.00 3.27 -3.70
CA MET A 15 9.32 4.40 -2.85
C MET A 15 10.12 5.41 -3.65
N ILE A 16 9.75 6.69 -3.51
CA ILE A 16 10.42 7.82 -4.16
C ILE A 16 10.91 8.73 -3.05
N ASP A 17 12.23 8.92 -2.98
CA ASP A 17 12.83 9.99 -2.20
C ASP A 17 13.04 11.20 -3.14
N ALA A 18 12.12 12.16 -3.05
CA ALA A 18 12.13 13.34 -3.91
C ALA A 18 13.25 14.33 -3.57
N LEU A 19 13.86 14.23 -2.39
CA LEU A 19 14.95 15.12 -2.00
C LEU A 19 16.27 14.70 -2.63
N THR A 20 16.51 13.39 -2.71
CA THR A 20 17.73 12.80 -3.26
C THR A 20 17.57 12.25 -4.67
N ASP A 21 16.37 12.37 -5.26
CA ASP A 21 15.98 11.81 -6.56
C ASP A 21 16.22 10.29 -6.65
N GLU A 22 15.89 9.57 -5.58
CA GLU A 22 16.11 8.13 -5.48
C GLU A 22 14.83 7.32 -5.62
N PHE A 23 14.89 6.26 -6.43
CA PHE A 23 13.83 5.29 -6.60
C PHE A 23 14.22 3.94 -6.00
N ARG A 24 13.42 3.47 -5.04
CA ARG A 24 13.61 2.16 -4.41
C ARG A 24 12.36 1.31 -4.59
N THR A 25 12.55 0.04 -4.92
CA THR A 25 11.44 -0.93 -5.01
C THR A 25 11.61 -1.99 -3.93
N LEU A 26 10.60 -2.14 -3.08
CA LEU A 26 10.54 -3.18 -2.06
C LEU A 26 9.61 -4.31 -2.51
N ARG A 27 9.95 -5.56 -2.15
CA ARG A 27 9.06 -6.71 -2.37
C ARG A 27 8.08 -6.82 -1.20
N LEU A 28 6.79 -6.70 -1.49
CA LEU A 28 5.73 -6.82 -0.49
C LEU A 28 5.04 -8.18 -0.62
N LYS A 29 5.10 -8.97 0.45
CA LYS A 29 4.44 -10.27 0.52
C LYS A 29 3.06 -10.11 1.16
N ARG A 30 2.06 -10.78 0.61
CA ARG A 30 0.75 -10.95 1.26
C ARG A 30 0.94 -11.73 2.56
N ASP A 31 0.30 -11.26 3.63
CA ASP A 31 0.18 -12.03 4.86
C ASP A 31 -0.95 -13.08 4.69
N PRO A 32 -0.64 -14.39 4.78
CA PRO A 32 -1.66 -15.44 4.73
C PRO A 32 -2.71 -15.32 5.84
N LYS A 33 -2.35 -14.73 6.99
CA LYS A 33 -3.24 -14.53 8.15
C LYS A 33 -3.97 -13.18 8.13
N CYS A 34 -3.89 -12.44 7.02
CA CYS A 34 -4.56 -11.15 6.91
C CYS A 34 -6.07 -11.31 7.13
N PRO A 35 -6.70 -10.58 8.07
CA PRO A 35 -8.13 -10.71 8.35
C PRO A 35 -9.03 -10.17 7.23
N VAL A 36 -8.45 -9.45 6.25
CA VAL A 36 -9.18 -8.84 5.12
C VAL A 36 -9.07 -9.68 3.85
N CYS A 37 -7.86 -10.11 3.50
CA CYS A 37 -7.61 -10.80 2.25
C CYS A 37 -7.02 -12.20 2.43
N GLY A 38 -6.76 -12.68 3.64
CA GLY A 38 -6.27 -14.04 3.91
C GLY A 38 -7.27 -15.12 3.48
N GLU A 39 -6.82 -16.37 3.42
CA GLU A 39 -7.73 -17.48 3.13
C GLU A 39 -8.72 -17.68 4.29
N GLY A 40 -10.02 -17.81 3.99
CA GLY A 40 -11.08 -17.85 5.00
C GLY A 40 -11.33 -16.51 5.71
N ALA A 41 -10.80 -15.39 5.19
CA ALA A 41 -11.09 -14.07 5.74
C ALA A 41 -12.58 -13.71 5.58
N HIS A 42 -13.15 -13.18 6.66
CA HIS A 42 -14.51 -12.63 6.67
C HIS A 42 -14.39 -11.16 7.06
N PHE A 43 -14.74 -10.26 6.13
CA PHE A 43 -14.78 -8.82 6.41
C PHE A 43 -15.76 -8.57 7.56
N LYS A 44 -15.25 -8.00 8.66
CA LYS A 44 -15.99 -7.93 9.92
C LYS A 44 -16.93 -6.72 9.95
N ASP A 45 -16.40 -5.52 9.73
CA ASP A 45 -17.15 -4.25 9.66
C ASP A 45 -16.21 -3.13 9.15
N PHE A 46 -16.79 -1.99 8.76
CA PHE A 46 -16.02 -0.76 8.50
C PHE A 46 -15.66 -0.08 9.83
N VAL A 47 -14.42 0.38 9.94
CA VAL A 47 -13.99 1.28 11.01
C VAL A 47 -14.04 2.69 10.46
N ASP A 48 -14.80 3.57 11.12
CA ASP A 48 -14.75 4.99 10.82
C ASP A 48 -13.44 5.55 11.37
N TYR A 49 -12.59 6.02 10.46
CA TYR A 49 -11.40 6.77 10.82
C TYR A 49 -11.74 8.26 10.77
N GLU A 50 -11.47 8.99 11.87
CA GLU A 50 -11.49 10.44 11.80
C GLU A 50 -10.36 10.91 10.86
N VAL A 51 -10.75 11.48 9.73
CA VAL A 51 -9.81 12.10 8.80
C VAL A 51 -9.37 13.42 9.40
N SER A 52 -8.24 13.39 10.12
CA SER A 52 -7.54 14.61 10.47
C SER A 52 -6.90 15.20 9.22
N THR A 53 -7.30 16.42 8.85
CA THR A 53 -6.61 17.21 7.82
C THR A 53 -5.30 17.83 8.33
N ALA A 54 -4.93 17.60 9.59
CA ALA A 54 -3.66 18.05 10.13
C ALA A 54 -2.59 16.99 9.86
N ILE A 55 -1.73 17.28 8.88
CA ILE A 55 -0.38 16.68 8.85
C ILE A 55 0.43 17.49 9.86
N PRO A 56 0.88 16.92 10.99
CA PRO A 56 1.80 17.61 11.87
C PRO A 56 3.10 17.86 11.10
N THR A 57 3.44 19.13 10.85
CA THR A 57 4.75 19.50 10.35
C THR A 57 5.78 19.17 11.44
N PRO A 58 6.77 18.30 11.20
CA PRO A 58 7.87 18.13 12.14
C PRO A 58 8.62 19.47 12.29
N ALA A 59 8.92 19.82 13.54
CA ALA A 59 9.66 21.04 13.91
C ALA A 59 11.15 20.96 13.51
#